data_AF-A0A847W7Q3-F1
#
_entry.id   AF-A0A847W7Q3-F1
#
_cell.length_a   1.000
_cell.length_b   1.000
_cell.length_c   1.000
_cell.angle_alpha   90.00
_cell.angle_beta   90.00
_cell.angle_gamma   90.00
#
_symmetry.space_group_name_H-M   'P 1'
#
loop_
_entity.id
_entity.type
_entity.pdbx_description
1 polymer ?
#
loop_
_entity_poly.entity_id
_entity_poly.type
_entity_poly.pdbx_seq_one_letter_code
_entity_poly.pdbx_strand_id
1 'polypeptide(L)'
;MSENFYITTTLPYVNASPHIGFALEIIEADIIARYHREILQQRVIFNTGTDEHGQKIADQAQAAQLSPQDYCDNWTKKFQNLKDQLNLTNTHFIRTSSPSHQVAAQEFWRRCLKNGDIYKANYPIKYCVGCELAKKANELVNNRCPLHPQQELELREEENYFFKFSRYQKNLLKLYQSQADFVKPASRFNEIKAFVKAGLEDFSISRLKKNMSWGVAVPGDDEHVMYVWFDALINYISALGWPNEIETFQKFWPAVQVAGKDNLRQQAAMWQAMLMSAGLANSKQILINGFIGVDGQKMSKSLGNVIKPKEMVERYGVDASRYLLIKLGVFSEDMDVSWQKFDTSYNAFLANGLGNLCSRLAKMANSQNISINYQAQVSEEFKKYMNNYDLTQA
;
A
#
# COMPACT_ATOMS: atom_id res chain seq x y z
N MET A 1 6.12 -9.95 -24.57
CA MET A 1 5.59 -9.45 -23.27
C MET A 1 4.08 -9.59 -23.29
N SER A 2 3.41 -9.78 -22.14
CA SER A 2 1.94 -9.77 -22.07
C SER A 2 1.37 -8.47 -22.66
N GLU A 3 0.24 -8.52 -23.36
CA GLU A 3 -0.47 -7.32 -23.82
C GLU A 3 -1.09 -6.53 -22.66
N ASN A 4 -1.35 -7.20 -21.54
CA ASN A 4 -1.98 -6.64 -20.36
C ASN A 4 -0.97 -6.49 -19.22
N PHE A 5 -1.10 -5.40 -18.49
CA PHE A 5 -0.30 -5.09 -17.31
C PHE A 5 -1.20 -4.62 -16.18
N TYR A 6 -0.93 -5.10 -14.98
CA TYR A 6 -1.64 -4.70 -13.77
C TYR A 6 -0.67 -4.25 -12.70
N ILE A 7 -0.88 -3.05 -12.18
CA ILE A 7 -0.11 -2.48 -11.09
C ILE A 7 -1.01 -1.95 -9.97
N THR A 8 -0.58 -2.12 -8.72
CA THR A 8 -1.35 -1.74 -7.54
C THR A 8 -0.48 -1.02 -6.51
N THR A 9 -1.07 -0.09 -5.75
CA THR A 9 -0.48 0.42 -4.49
C THR A 9 -1.07 -0.28 -3.28
N THR A 10 -0.49 -0.08 -2.11
CA THR A 10 -1.19 -0.33 -0.84
C THR A 10 -2.39 0.60 -0.69
N LEU A 11 -3.31 0.22 0.21
CA LEU A 11 -4.48 1.02 0.52
C LEU A 11 -4.19 1.88 1.77
N PRO A 12 -4.23 3.21 1.67
CA PRO A 12 -4.17 4.08 2.84
C PRO A 12 -5.37 3.85 3.76
N TYR A 13 -5.11 3.86 5.06
CA TYR A 13 -6.14 3.82 6.09
C TYR A 13 -6.85 5.18 6.22
N VAL A 14 -8.18 5.22 6.17
CA VAL A 14 -8.97 6.47 6.10
C VAL A 14 -9.12 7.21 7.43
N ASN A 15 -8.04 7.40 8.19
CA ASN A 15 -8.05 8.06 9.50
C ASN A 15 -7.39 9.46 9.51
N ALA A 16 -6.78 9.86 8.40
CA ALA A 16 -6.02 11.08 8.28
C ALA A 16 -5.98 11.57 6.82
N SER A 17 -5.64 12.85 6.65
CA SER A 17 -5.44 13.44 5.32
C SER A 17 -4.23 12.82 4.62
N PRO A 18 -4.28 12.71 3.28
CA PRO A 18 -3.12 12.31 2.51
C PRO A 18 -1.89 13.18 2.81
N HIS A 19 -0.74 12.53 2.96
CA HIS A 19 0.56 13.16 3.12
C HIS A 19 1.51 12.69 2.02
N ILE A 20 2.69 13.31 1.92
CA ILE A 20 3.66 13.03 0.85
C ILE A 20 4.19 11.58 0.80
N GLY A 21 4.02 10.79 1.86
CA GLY A 21 4.35 9.36 1.86
C GLY A 21 3.41 8.55 0.97
N PHE A 22 2.10 8.81 1.06
CA PHE A 22 1.14 8.21 0.13
C PHE A 22 1.32 8.74 -1.29
N ALA A 23 1.65 10.03 -1.44
CA ALA A 23 1.91 10.60 -2.75
C ALA A 23 3.12 9.96 -3.43
N LEU A 24 4.20 9.70 -2.69
CA LEU A 24 5.39 9.05 -3.24
C LEU A 24 5.04 7.66 -3.82
N GLU A 25 4.40 6.79 -3.03
CA GLU A 25 4.06 5.43 -3.46
C GLU A 25 3.15 5.44 -4.71
N ILE A 26 2.12 6.29 -4.74
CA ILE A 26 1.19 6.35 -5.87
C ILE A 26 1.80 7.00 -7.12
N ILE A 27 2.72 7.96 -6.96
CA ILE A 27 3.46 8.57 -8.08
C ILE A 27 4.44 7.56 -8.68
N GLU A 28 5.14 6.78 -7.86
CA GLU A 28 6.03 5.70 -8.33
C GLU A 28 5.25 4.67 -9.16
N ALA A 29 4.11 4.21 -8.64
CA ALA A 29 3.22 3.32 -9.38
C ALA A 29 2.69 3.97 -10.67
N ASP A 30 2.36 5.27 -10.65
CA ASP A 30 1.90 5.99 -11.83
C ASP A 30 2.97 6.13 -12.91
N ILE A 31 4.24 6.36 -12.54
CA ILE A 31 5.36 6.42 -13.48
C ILE A 31 5.53 5.07 -14.18
N ILE A 32 5.46 3.97 -13.42
CA ILE A 32 5.53 2.62 -13.98
C ILE A 32 4.31 2.37 -14.89
N ALA A 33 3.09 2.72 -14.45
CA ALA A 33 1.87 2.58 -15.25
C ALA A 33 1.97 3.34 -16.59
N ARG A 34 2.48 4.58 -16.56
CA ARG A 34 2.72 5.39 -17.76
C ARG A 34 3.77 4.77 -18.67
N TYR A 35 4.87 4.26 -18.12
CA TYR A 35 5.89 3.56 -18.92
C TYR A 35 5.29 2.35 -19.66
N HIS A 36 4.54 1.51 -18.95
CA HIS A 36 3.87 0.35 -19.56
C HIS A 36 2.82 0.76 -20.62
N ARG A 37 2.08 1.84 -20.37
CA ARG A 37 1.03 2.31 -21.29
C ARG A 37 1.57 3.03 -22.51
N GLU A 38 2.47 3.99 -22.31
CA GLU A 38 2.89 4.95 -23.33
C GLU A 38 4.16 4.50 -24.06
N ILE A 39 5.06 3.77 -23.39
CA ILE A 39 6.31 3.30 -24.01
C ILE A 39 6.18 1.86 -24.50
N LEU A 40 5.60 0.97 -23.68
CA LEU A 40 5.39 -0.43 -24.06
C LEU A 40 4.06 -0.70 -24.78
N GLN A 41 3.17 0.31 -24.87
CA GLN A 41 1.88 0.22 -25.59
C GLN A 41 0.99 -0.92 -25.07
N GLN A 42 1.02 -1.19 -23.76
CA GLN A 42 0.21 -2.22 -23.12
C GLN A 42 -1.14 -1.67 -22.61
N ARG A 43 -2.11 -2.55 -22.47
CA ARG A 43 -3.33 -2.27 -21.70
C ARG A 43 -2.99 -2.31 -20.22
N VAL A 44 -3.14 -1.17 -19.54
CA VAL A 44 -2.76 -1.03 -18.14
C VAL A 44 -4.00 -0.85 -17.26
N ILE A 45 -4.18 -1.76 -16.30
CA ILE A 45 -4.94 -1.46 -15.10
C ILE A 45 -3.97 -0.95 -14.04
N PHE A 46 -4.26 0.23 -13.50
CA PHE A 46 -3.60 0.77 -12.33
C PHE A 46 -4.65 0.98 -11.24
N ASN A 47 -4.53 0.22 -10.16
CA ASN A 47 -5.42 0.25 -9.00
C ASN A 47 -4.75 0.91 -7.78
N THR A 48 -5.51 1.76 -7.11
CA THR A 48 -5.24 2.26 -5.75
C THR A 48 -6.57 2.24 -4.99
N GLY A 49 -6.66 2.83 -3.80
CA GLY A 49 -7.93 2.85 -3.08
C GLY A 49 -7.83 3.30 -1.64
N THR A 50 -8.70 2.74 -0.79
CA THR A 50 -8.79 3.04 0.64
C THR A 50 -9.12 1.78 1.45
N ASP A 51 -8.42 1.60 2.57
CA ASP A 51 -8.76 0.62 3.59
C ASP A 51 -9.65 1.30 4.64
N GLU A 52 -10.87 0.81 4.71
CA GLU A 52 -11.99 1.45 5.37
C GLU A 52 -12.50 0.69 6.58
N HIS A 53 -11.95 -0.47 6.94
CA HIS A 53 -12.47 -1.29 8.04
C HIS A 53 -11.64 -1.17 9.33
N GLY A 54 -12.20 -1.64 10.45
CA GLY A 54 -11.51 -1.75 11.73
C GLY A 54 -11.98 -0.78 12.80
N GLN A 55 -11.65 -1.10 14.05
CA GLN A 55 -12.19 -0.42 15.23
C GLN A 55 -11.82 1.06 15.30
N LYS A 56 -10.61 1.43 14.88
CA LYS A 56 -10.15 2.83 14.92
C LYS A 56 -11.02 3.75 14.07
N ILE A 57 -11.51 3.27 12.92
CA ILE A 57 -12.45 4.01 12.08
C ILE A 57 -13.81 4.12 12.76
N ALA A 58 -14.31 3.04 13.37
CA ALA A 58 -15.57 3.07 14.11
C ALA A 58 -15.53 4.08 15.26
N ASP A 59 -14.44 4.10 16.05
CA ASP A 59 -14.25 5.04 17.15
C ASP A 59 -14.22 6.50 16.66
N GLN A 60 -13.51 6.75 15.55
CA GLN A 60 -13.43 8.09 14.97
C GLN A 60 -14.73 8.54 14.32
N ALA A 61 -15.49 7.64 13.71
CA ALA A 61 -16.82 7.91 13.17
C ALA A 61 -17.78 8.28 14.30
N GLN A 62 -17.78 7.52 15.40
CA GLN A 62 -18.57 7.82 16.59
C GLN A 62 -18.20 9.18 17.20
N ALA A 63 -16.90 9.47 17.34
CA ALA A 63 -16.43 10.77 17.84
C ALA A 63 -16.83 11.94 16.92
N ALA A 64 -16.97 11.68 15.61
CA ALA A 64 -17.46 12.63 14.63
C ALA A 64 -19.00 12.65 14.49
N GLN A 65 -19.72 11.84 15.27
CA GLN A 65 -21.18 11.67 15.20
C GLN A 65 -21.67 11.24 13.81
N LEU A 66 -20.90 10.39 13.12
CA LEU A 66 -21.21 9.84 11.81
C LEU A 66 -21.32 8.32 11.88
N SER A 67 -22.04 7.71 10.92
CA SER A 67 -21.89 6.27 10.69
C SER A 67 -20.46 5.97 10.17
N PRO A 68 -19.91 4.77 10.40
CA PRO A 68 -18.62 4.40 9.83
C PRO A 68 -18.57 4.53 8.30
N GLN A 69 -19.67 4.21 7.61
CA GLN A 69 -19.76 4.37 6.15
C GLN A 69 -19.67 5.85 5.74
N ASP A 70 -20.46 6.74 6.35
CA ASP A 70 -20.44 8.17 6.04
C ASP A 70 -19.07 8.80 6.35
N TYR A 71 -18.44 8.36 7.44
CA TYR A 71 -17.08 8.76 7.80
C TYR A 71 -16.07 8.37 6.70
N CYS A 72 -16.13 7.11 6.23
CA CYS A 72 -15.27 6.61 5.17
C CYS A 72 -15.55 7.31 3.83
N ASP A 73 -16.83 7.53 3.47
CA ASP A 73 -17.24 8.23 2.25
C ASP A 73 -16.65 9.66 2.20
N ASN A 74 -16.61 10.36 3.33
CA ASN A 74 -16.04 11.70 3.43
C ASN A 74 -14.52 11.71 3.23
N TRP A 75 -13.80 10.74 3.78
CA TRP A 75 -12.35 10.62 3.59
C TRP A 75 -11.97 10.14 2.20
N THR A 76 -12.72 9.19 1.65
CA THR A 76 -12.52 8.64 0.31
C THR A 76 -12.44 9.75 -0.73
N LYS A 77 -13.34 10.73 -0.68
CA LYS A 77 -13.32 11.89 -1.58
C LYS A 77 -11.98 12.63 -1.58
N LYS A 78 -11.33 12.74 -0.42
CA LYS A 78 -10.01 13.40 -0.30
C LYS A 78 -8.90 12.58 -0.95
N PHE A 79 -8.95 11.26 -0.83
CA PHE A 79 -8.00 10.36 -1.50
C PHE A 79 -8.23 10.29 -3.00
N GLN A 80 -9.49 10.26 -3.46
CA GLN A 80 -9.83 10.32 -4.89
C GLN A 80 -9.35 11.60 -5.55
N ASN A 81 -9.42 12.75 -4.86
CA ASN A 81 -8.92 14.04 -5.36
C ASN A 81 -7.39 14.05 -5.59
N LEU A 82 -6.63 13.11 -5.02
CA LEU A 82 -5.22 12.97 -5.36
C LEU A 82 -5.01 12.70 -6.85
N LYS A 83 -5.97 12.05 -7.51
CA LYS A 83 -5.90 11.79 -8.95
C LYS A 83 -5.75 13.07 -9.74
N ASP A 84 -6.58 14.06 -9.46
CA ASP A 84 -6.54 15.35 -10.15
C ASP A 84 -5.37 16.20 -9.66
N GLN A 85 -5.14 16.25 -8.35
CA GLN A 85 -4.04 17.05 -7.76
C GLN A 85 -2.66 16.63 -8.25
N LEU A 86 -2.43 15.32 -8.43
CA LEU A 86 -1.14 14.75 -8.78
C LEU A 86 -1.09 14.22 -10.22
N ASN A 87 -2.11 14.52 -11.05
CA ASN A 87 -2.19 14.06 -12.44
C ASN A 87 -1.95 12.54 -12.57
N LEU A 88 -2.64 11.75 -11.74
CA LEU A 88 -2.49 10.30 -11.70
C LEU A 88 -3.36 9.64 -12.77
N THR A 89 -2.87 8.52 -13.28
CA THR A 89 -3.51 7.73 -14.34
C THR A 89 -4.11 6.43 -13.83
N ASN A 90 -4.41 6.34 -12.53
CA ASN A 90 -5.06 5.18 -11.96
C ASN A 90 -6.44 5.00 -12.61
N THR A 91 -6.66 3.80 -13.13
CA THR A 91 -7.90 3.40 -13.80
C THR A 91 -8.96 2.93 -12.82
N HIS A 92 -8.53 2.45 -11.65
CA HIS A 92 -9.39 1.87 -10.62
C HIS A 92 -9.10 2.54 -9.27
N PHE A 93 -10.14 2.59 -8.43
CA PHE A 93 -10.08 3.04 -7.05
C PHE A 93 -10.96 2.12 -6.21
N ILE A 94 -10.35 1.15 -5.53
CA ILE A 94 -11.06 0.17 -4.71
C ILE A 94 -11.33 0.71 -3.30
N ARG A 95 -12.48 0.34 -2.73
CA ARG A 95 -12.83 0.63 -1.35
C ARG A 95 -13.16 -0.67 -0.66
N THR A 96 -12.57 -0.95 0.50
CA THR A 96 -12.86 -2.22 1.20
C THR A 96 -14.31 -2.28 1.71
N SER A 97 -14.96 -1.14 1.93
CA SER A 97 -16.40 -1.08 2.23
C SER A 97 -17.31 -1.42 1.03
N SER A 98 -16.79 -1.48 -0.21
CA SER A 98 -17.64 -1.69 -1.40
C SER A 98 -18.29 -3.08 -1.40
N PRO A 99 -19.56 -3.21 -1.83
CA PRO A 99 -20.25 -4.51 -1.86
C PRO A 99 -19.51 -5.58 -2.66
N SER A 100 -18.89 -5.22 -3.79
CA SER A 100 -18.10 -6.16 -4.60
C SER A 100 -16.87 -6.68 -3.87
N HIS A 101 -16.18 -5.83 -3.10
CA HIS A 101 -15.07 -6.26 -2.26
C HIS A 101 -15.53 -7.19 -1.13
N GLN A 102 -16.64 -6.89 -0.45
CA GLN A 102 -17.17 -7.75 0.61
C GLN A 102 -17.50 -9.16 0.09
N VAL A 103 -18.12 -9.25 -1.10
CA VAL A 103 -18.38 -10.53 -1.77
C VAL A 103 -17.08 -11.29 -2.05
N ALA A 104 -16.05 -10.58 -2.53
CA ALA A 104 -14.73 -11.16 -2.76
C ALA A 104 -14.10 -11.68 -1.47
N ALA A 105 -14.11 -10.88 -0.40
CA ALA A 105 -13.56 -11.26 0.89
C ALA A 105 -14.22 -12.52 1.45
N GLN A 106 -15.54 -12.59 1.36
CA GLN A 106 -16.32 -13.76 1.78
C GLN A 106 -16.04 -15.00 0.94
N GLU A 107 -15.91 -14.89 -0.39
CA GLU A 107 -15.54 -16.03 -1.23
C GLU A 107 -14.11 -16.52 -0.96
N PHE A 108 -13.17 -15.59 -0.77
CA PHE A 108 -11.79 -15.91 -0.43
C PHE A 108 -11.70 -16.67 0.89
N TRP A 109 -12.46 -16.23 1.90
CA TRP A 109 -12.60 -16.92 3.17
C TRP A 109 -13.10 -18.36 2.99
N ARG A 110 -14.20 -18.55 2.23
CA ARG A 110 -14.77 -19.88 1.96
C ARG A 110 -13.74 -20.82 1.34
N ARG A 111 -12.90 -20.34 0.41
CA ARG A 111 -11.84 -21.14 -0.21
C ARG A 111 -10.77 -21.55 0.78
N CYS A 112 -10.27 -20.61 1.58
CA CYS A 112 -9.27 -20.90 2.59
C CYS A 112 -9.79 -21.87 3.67
N LEU A 113 -11.04 -21.71 4.09
CA LEU A 113 -11.72 -22.61 5.01
C LEU A 113 -11.85 -24.02 4.40
N LYS A 114 -12.31 -24.12 3.15
CA LYS A 114 -12.45 -25.40 2.42
C LYS A 114 -11.11 -26.14 2.28
N ASN A 115 -10.00 -25.42 2.16
CA ASN A 115 -8.65 -25.99 2.08
C ASN A 115 -8.04 -26.35 3.44
N GLY A 116 -8.80 -26.15 4.53
CA GLY A 116 -8.44 -26.55 5.88
C GLY A 116 -7.42 -25.62 6.55
N ASP A 117 -7.29 -24.38 6.05
CA ASP A 117 -6.31 -23.40 6.51
C ASP A 117 -6.89 -22.33 7.43
N ILE A 118 -8.18 -22.41 7.73
CA ILE A 118 -8.83 -21.60 8.75
C ILE A 118 -9.28 -22.51 9.88
N TYR A 119 -8.98 -22.13 11.13
CA TYR A 119 -9.43 -22.81 12.34
C TYR A 119 -9.78 -21.81 13.43
N LYS A 120 -10.62 -22.22 14.38
CA LYS A 120 -11.00 -21.40 15.53
C LYS A 120 -10.13 -21.76 16.74
N ALA A 121 -9.66 -20.76 17.47
CA ALA A 121 -8.85 -20.96 18.67
C ALA A 121 -9.04 -19.79 19.65
N ASN A 122 -8.88 -20.09 20.94
CA ASN A 122 -8.89 -19.09 21.99
C ASN A 122 -7.54 -18.36 22.02
N TYR A 123 -7.59 -17.05 21.83
CA TYR A 123 -6.43 -16.18 21.90
C TYR A 123 -6.33 -15.52 23.28
N PRO A 124 -5.22 -15.69 24.01
CA PRO A 124 -5.05 -15.04 25.30
C PRO A 124 -4.81 -13.54 25.11
N ILE A 125 -5.74 -12.73 25.60
CA ILE A 125 -5.62 -11.27 25.72
C ILE A 125 -5.27 -10.91 27.16
N LYS A 126 -4.19 -10.14 27.33
CA LYS A 126 -3.87 -9.52 28.62
C LYS A 126 -4.86 -8.39 28.86
N TYR A 127 -5.63 -8.46 29.93
CA TYR A 127 -6.70 -7.53 30.25
C TYR A 127 -6.43 -6.84 31.58
N CYS A 128 -6.50 -5.51 31.58
CA CYS A 128 -6.35 -4.73 32.80
C CYS A 128 -7.73 -4.44 33.38
N VAL A 129 -8.03 -5.00 34.55
CA VAL A 129 -9.31 -4.81 35.26
C VAL A 129 -9.54 -3.34 35.59
N GLY A 130 -8.55 -2.63 36.14
CA GLY A 130 -8.71 -1.21 36.47
C GLY A 130 -8.94 -0.30 35.26
N CYS A 131 -8.47 -0.68 34.08
CA CYS A 131 -8.80 0.03 32.84
C CYS A 131 -10.06 -0.49 32.16
N GLU A 132 -10.59 -1.63 32.60
CA GLU A 132 -11.58 -2.44 31.87
C GLU A 132 -11.24 -2.65 30.38
N LEU A 133 -9.95 -2.80 30.07
CA LEU A 133 -9.46 -2.85 28.69
C LEU A 133 -8.37 -3.90 28.47
N ALA A 134 -8.39 -4.52 27.30
CA ALA A 134 -7.30 -5.33 26.80
C ALA A 134 -6.03 -4.47 26.60
N LYS A 135 -4.86 -5.07 26.81
CA LYS A 135 -3.54 -4.45 26.71
C LYS A 135 -2.68 -5.26 25.74
N LYS A 136 -2.15 -4.57 24.74
CA LYS A 136 -1.15 -5.12 23.82
C LYS A 136 0.22 -5.17 24.51
N ALA A 137 1.08 -6.09 24.10
CA ALA A 137 2.40 -6.26 24.74
C ALA A 137 3.26 -4.98 24.74
N ASN A 138 3.11 -4.12 23.73
CA ASN A 138 3.81 -2.84 23.61
C ASN A 138 3.19 -1.69 24.44
N GLU A 139 1.99 -1.88 24.98
CA GLU A 139 1.34 -0.93 25.91
C GLU A 139 1.69 -1.24 27.37
N LEU A 140 2.43 -2.33 27.60
CA LEU A 140 2.81 -2.80 28.92
C LEU A 140 4.24 -2.38 29.26
N VAL A 141 4.43 -1.90 30.48
CA VAL A 141 5.77 -1.65 31.05
C VAL A 141 6.02 -2.73 32.09
N ASN A 142 7.09 -3.51 31.91
CA ASN A 142 7.39 -4.68 32.75
C ASN A 142 6.20 -5.66 32.86
N ASN A 143 5.49 -5.87 31.74
CA ASN A 143 4.29 -6.71 31.66
C ASN A 143 3.11 -6.23 32.53
N ARG A 144 3.05 -4.94 32.87
CA ARG A 144 1.98 -4.32 33.67
C ARG A 144 1.35 -3.12 32.97
N CYS A 145 0.09 -2.83 33.32
CA CYS A 145 -0.58 -1.64 32.82
C CYS A 145 0.07 -0.38 33.42
N PRO A 146 0.50 0.61 32.61
CA PRO A 146 1.12 1.84 33.12
C PRO A 146 0.21 2.66 34.04
N LEU A 147 -1.12 2.59 33.84
CA LEU A 147 -2.12 3.30 34.64
C LEU A 147 -2.48 2.56 35.93
N HIS A 148 -2.32 1.24 35.96
CA HIS A 148 -2.62 0.38 37.11
C HIS A 148 -1.44 -0.56 37.40
N PRO A 149 -0.26 -0.03 37.75
CA PRO A 149 0.98 -0.81 37.82
C PRO A 149 0.99 -1.82 38.97
N GLN A 150 0.11 -1.68 39.96
CA GLN A 150 0.02 -2.59 41.10
C GLN A 150 -0.94 -3.76 40.86
N GLN A 151 -1.78 -3.70 39.82
CA GLN A 151 -2.71 -4.78 39.47
C GLN A 151 -2.09 -5.75 38.48
N GLU A 152 -2.34 -7.05 38.68
CA GLU A 152 -2.02 -8.07 37.69
C GLU A 152 -2.99 -7.99 36.52
N LEU A 153 -2.50 -8.29 35.32
CA LEU A 153 -3.34 -8.38 34.13
C LEU A 153 -4.02 -9.75 34.14
N GLU A 154 -5.34 -9.76 33.98
CA GLU A 154 -6.08 -10.99 33.72
C GLU A 154 -5.71 -11.51 32.34
N LEU A 155 -5.60 -12.84 32.21
CA LEU A 155 -5.63 -13.47 30.90
C LEU A 155 -7.09 -13.77 30.59
N ARG A 156 -7.65 -13.02 29.65
CA ARG A 156 -8.95 -13.34 29.07
C ARG A 156 -8.73 -14.08 27.77
N GLU A 157 -9.72 -14.86 27.37
CA GLU A 157 -9.71 -15.55 26.08
C GLU A 157 -10.67 -14.86 25.12
N GLU A 158 -10.17 -14.49 23.95
CA GLU A 158 -11.01 -14.13 22.81
C GLU A 158 -10.92 -15.27 21.79
N GLU A 159 -12.02 -15.98 21.60
CA GLU A 159 -12.14 -16.94 20.52
C GLU A 159 -12.05 -16.19 19.19
N ASN A 160 -11.06 -16.53 18.35
CA ASN A 160 -10.85 -15.92 17.04
C ASN A 160 -10.60 -17.01 16.00
N TYR A 161 -10.84 -16.70 14.73
CA TYR A 161 -10.34 -17.52 13.63
C TYR A 161 -8.89 -17.17 13.32
N PHE A 162 -8.12 -18.19 12.96
CA PHE A 162 -6.71 -18.13 12.64
C PHE A 162 -6.45 -18.71 11.25
N PHE A 163 -5.49 -18.13 10.55
CA PHE A 163 -4.96 -18.66 9.30
C PHE A 163 -3.70 -19.48 9.54
N LYS A 164 -3.62 -20.68 8.95
CA LYS A 164 -2.49 -21.60 9.02
C LYS A 164 -1.28 -21.14 8.20
N PHE A 165 -0.75 -19.97 8.52
CA PHE A 165 0.38 -19.37 7.81
C PHE A 165 1.64 -20.25 7.87
N SER A 166 1.85 -20.91 9.00
CA SER A 166 2.97 -21.84 9.23
C SER A 166 3.07 -22.94 8.16
N ARG A 167 1.93 -23.44 7.67
CA ARG A 167 1.83 -24.49 6.64
C ARG A 167 2.51 -24.10 5.32
N TYR A 168 2.55 -22.81 5.01
CA TYR A 168 2.99 -22.30 3.70
C TYR A 168 4.49 -21.97 3.64
N GLN A 169 5.25 -22.15 4.72
CA GLN A 169 6.67 -21.80 4.77
C GLN A 169 7.48 -22.41 3.62
N LYS A 170 7.33 -23.72 3.36
CA LYS A 170 8.06 -24.39 2.27
C LYS A 170 7.65 -23.88 0.89
N ASN A 171 6.36 -23.62 0.68
CA ASN A 171 5.82 -23.12 -0.58
C ASN A 171 6.34 -21.70 -0.88
N LEU A 172 6.39 -20.82 0.12
CA LEU A 172 6.95 -19.48 0.00
C LEU A 172 8.45 -19.52 -0.34
N LEU A 173 9.23 -20.35 0.35
CA LEU A 173 10.65 -20.51 0.03
C LEU A 173 10.87 -21.03 -1.39
N LYS A 174 10.02 -21.93 -1.87
CA LYS A 174 10.04 -22.40 -3.27
C LYS A 174 9.73 -21.27 -4.25
N LEU A 175 8.71 -20.45 -3.99
CA LEU A 175 8.40 -19.25 -4.78
C LEU A 175 9.63 -18.33 -4.88
N TYR A 176 10.29 -18.07 -3.75
CA TYR A 176 11.46 -17.18 -3.69
C TYR A 176 12.71 -17.75 -4.39
N GLN A 177 12.79 -19.07 -4.54
CA GLN A 177 13.84 -19.74 -5.29
C GLN A 177 13.56 -19.72 -6.80
N SER A 178 12.31 -19.93 -7.21
CA SER A 178 11.92 -19.93 -8.61
C SER A 178 11.91 -18.54 -9.25
N GLN A 179 11.81 -17.48 -8.43
CA GLN A 179 11.73 -16.11 -8.91
C GLN A 179 12.68 -15.20 -8.13
N ALA A 180 13.89 -15.03 -8.66
CA ALA A 180 14.98 -14.32 -8.01
C ALA A 180 14.75 -12.80 -7.85
N ASP A 181 13.80 -12.25 -8.59
CA ASP A 181 13.41 -10.84 -8.57
C ASP A 181 12.00 -10.61 -8.00
N PHE A 182 11.40 -11.61 -7.34
CA PHE A 182 10.03 -11.54 -6.83
C PHE A 182 9.78 -10.31 -5.93
N VAL A 183 10.79 -9.94 -5.13
CA VAL A 183 10.79 -8.69 -4.35
C VAL A 183 11.98 -7.84 -4.80
N LYS A 184 11.74 -6.54 -5.06
CA LYS A 184 12.79 -5.54 -5.24
C LYS A 184 12.68 -4.42 -4.21
N PRO A 185 13.82 -3.88 -3.73
CA PRO A 185 15.19 -4.26 -4.07
C PRO A 185 15.64 -5.60 -3.43
N ALA A 186 16.81 -6.09 -3.82
CA ALA A 186 17.37 -7.34 -3.32
C ALA A 186 17.57 -7.36 -1.79
N SER A 187 17.85 -6.22 -1.16
CA SER A 187 17.96 -6.10 0.31
C SER A 187 16.66 -6.51 1.01
N ARG A 188 15.52 -6.01 0.53
CA ARG A 188 14.18 -6.37 1.03
C ARG A 188 13.84 -7.83 0.73
N PHE A 189 14.30 -8.35 -0.40
CA PHE A 189 14.10 -9.76 -0.70
C PHE A 189 14.87 -10.68 0.25
N ASN A 190 16.10 -10.32 0.60
CA ASN A 190 16.90 -11.05 1.58
C ASN A 190 16.27 -10.98 2.98
N GLU A 191 15.73 -9.82 3.37
CA GLU A 191 15.00 -9.64 4.63
C GLU A 191 13.80 -10.59 4.72
N ILE A 192 12.93 -10.64 3.71
CA ILE A 192 11.76 -11.53 3.75
C ILE A 192 12.14 -13.02 3.65
N LYS A 193 13.19 -13.36 2.89
CA LYS A 193 13.73 -14.73 2.87
C LYS A 193 14.21 -15.17 4.25
N ALA A 194 14.92 -14.30 4.97
CA ALA A 194 15.39 -14.58 6.31
C ALA A 194 14.22 -14.76 7.29
N PHE A 195 13.22 -13.87 7.23
CA PHE A 195 12.00 -13.97 8.03
C PHE A 195 11.28 -15.31 7.84
N VAL A 196 11.02 -15.71 6.59
CA VAL A 196 10.32 -16.98 6.31
C VAL A 196 11.18 -18.20 6.69
N LYS A 197 12.51 -18.13 6.54
CA LYS A 197 13.41 -19.23 6.98
C LYS A 197 13.42 -19.42 8.49
N ALA A 198 13.23 -18.35 9.27
CA ALA A 198 13.26 -18.40 10.73
C ALA A 198 12.07 -19.18 11.33
N GLY A 199 10.99 -19.35 10.57
CA GLY A 199 9.76 -19.99 11.03
C GLY A 199 8.58 -19.05 10.90
N LEU A 200 7.42 -19.60 10.53
CA LEU A 200 6.17 -18.86 10.43
C LEU A 200 5.18 -19.32 11.49
N GLU A 201 4.50 -18.36 12.09
CA GLU A 201 3.44 -18.58 13.08
C GLU A 201 2.08 -18.22 12.50
N ASP A 202 1.05 -18.97 12.89
CA ASP A 202 -0.32 -18.72 12.48
C ASP A 202 -0.81 -17.39 13.07
N PHE A 203 -1.64 -16.67 12.32
CA PHE A 203 -2.13 -15.35 12.73
C PHE A 203 -3.65 -15.27 12.70
N SER A 204 -4.19 -14.46 13.61
CA SER A 204 -5.62 -14.26 13.71
C SER A 204 -6.15 -13.44 12.52
N ILE A 205 -7.27 -13.89 11.95
CA ILE A 205 -7.93 -13.33 10.77
C ILE A 205 -9.37 -12.89 11.04
N SER A 206 -9.86 -12.97 12.28
CA SER A 206 -11.14 -12.41 12.69
C SER A 206 -11.07 -11.78 14.07
N ARG A 207 -12.08 -10.97 14.40
CA ARG A 207 -12.38 -10.49 15.76
C ARG A 207 -13.85 -10.68 16.04
N LEU A 208 -14.23 -10.75 17.32
CA LEU A 208 -15.64 -10.70 17.70
C LEU A 208 -16.20 -9.31 17.42
N LYS A 209 -17.42 -9.25 16.88
CA LYS A 209 -18.10 -8.01 16.48
C LYS A 209 -18.31 -7.04 17.64
N LYS A 210 -18.47 -7.56 18.86
CA LYS A 210 -18.51 -6.76 20.10
C LYS A 210 -17.22 -5.98 20.38
N ASN A 211 -16.08 -6.46 19.88
CA ASN A 211 -14.76 -5.86 20.04
C ASN A 211 -14.33 -5.06 18.80
N MET A 212 -14.80 -5.48 17.61
CA MET A 212 -14.59 -4.79 16.35
C MET A 212 -15.86 -4.86 15.51
N SER A 213 -16.69 -3.81 15.51
CA SER A 213 -18.01 -3.88 14.87
C SER A 213 -17.99 -3.55 13.37
N TRP A 214 -16.93 -2.89 12.90
CA TRP A 214 -16.80 -2.39 11.53
C TRP A 214 -15.81 -3.22 10.71
N GLY A 215 -16.34 -4.08 9.84
CA GLY A 215 -15.58 -4.98 8.98
C GLY A 215 -16.48 -5.95 8.20
N VAL A 216 -15.88 -6.75 7.31
CA VAL A 216 -16.61 -7.77 6.54
C VAL A 216 -17.01 -8.94 7.44
N ALA A 217 -18.28 -9.33 7.42
CA ALA A 217 -18.77 -10.47 8.21
C ALA A 217 -18.14 -11.80 7.74
N VAL A 218 -17.80 -12.66 8.70
CA VAL A 218 -17.32 -14.02 8.43
C VAL A 218 -18.48 -14.89 7.91
N PRO A 219 -18.34 -15.55 6.74
CA PRO A 219 -19.39 -16.43 6.22
C PRO A 219 -19.75 -17.56 7.20
N GLY A 220 -21.01 -17.59 7.63
CA GLY A 220 -21.54 -18.61 8.53
C GLY A 220 -21.29 -18.34 10.03
N ASP A 221 -20.74 -17.19 10.39
CA ASP A 221 -20.53 -16.78 11.79
C ASP A 221 -20.64 -15.25 11.92
N ASP A 222 -21.87 -14.74 12.08
CA ASP A 222 -22.18 -13.31 12.09
C ASP A 222 -21.67 -12.57 13.34
N GLU A 223 -21.23 -13.30 14.37
CA GLU A 223 -20.57 -12.76 15.56
C GLU A 223 -19.12 -12.35 15.26
N HIS A 224 -18.58 -12.75 14.12
CA HIS A 224 -17.22 -12.44 13.70
C HIS A 224 -17.15 -11.52 12.48
N VAL A 225 -16.16 -10.63 12.52
CA VAL A 225 -15.73 -9.84 11.37
C VAL A 225 -14.29 -10.17 11.00
N MET A 226 -13.97 -10.13 9.71
CA MET A 226 -12.62 -10.35 9.20
C MET A 226 -11.68 -9.26 9.70
N TYR A 227 -10.49 -9.67 10.12
CA TYR A 227 -9.51 -8.79 10.73
C TYR A 227 -8.54 -8.22 9.69
N VAL A 228 -8.65 -6.90 9.49
CA VAL A 228 -7.76 -5.98 8.78
C VAL A 228 -7.02 -6.62 7.59
N TRP A 229 -5.86 -7.25 7.80
CA TRP A 229 -5.03 -7.76 6.72
C TRP A 229 -5.70 -8.84 5.88
N PHE A 230 -6.55 -9.69 6.46
CA PHE A 230 -7.21 -10.74 5.69
C PHE A 230 -8.16 -10.15 4.64
N ASP A 231 -8.89 -9.10 5.02
CA ASP A 231 -9.82 -8.38 4.16
C ASP A 231 -9.08 -7.44 3.20
N ALA A 232 -8.27 -6.53 3.74
CA ALA A 232 -7.61 -5.49 2.96
C ALA A 232 -6.73 -6.05 1.85
N LEU A 233 -6.01 -7.16 2.03
CA LEU A 233 -5.16 -7.74 0.99
C LEU A 233 -5.96 -8.28 -0.22
N ILE A 234 -7.25 -8.60 -0.05
CA ILE A 234 -8.09 -9.12 -1.14
C ILE A 234 -8.42 -8.03 -2.16
N ASN A 235 -8.20 -6.76 -1.82
CA ASN A 235 -8.43 -5.62 -2.72
C ASN A 235 -7.73 -5.79 -4.08
N TYR A 236 -6.55 -6.42 -4.08
CA TYR A 236 -5.74 -6.59 -5.28
C TYR A 236 -6.45 -7.40 -6.36
N ILE A 237 -7.25 -8.39 -5.97
CA ILE A 237 -8.00 -9.22 -6.91
C ILE A 237 -9.46 -8.75 -7.04
N SER A 238 -10.06 -8.23 -5.97
CA SER A 238 -11.43 -7.72 -6.03
C SER A 238 -11.55 -6.47 -6.92
N ALA A 239 -10.48 -5.68 -7.04
CA ALA A 239 -10.43 -4.54 -7.96
C ALA A 239 -10.52 -4.97 -9.44
N LEU A 240 -10.23 -6.23 -9.76
CA LEU A 240 -10.44 -6.83 -11.08
C LEU A 240 -11.83 -7.50 -11.21
N GLY A 241 -12.71 -7.27 -10.23
CA GLY A 241 -14.05 -7.85 -10.17
C GLY A 241 -14.09 -9.33 -9.75
N TRP A 242 -12.98 -9.92 -9.30
CA TRP A 242 -13.00 -11.27 -8.73
C TRP A 242 -13.93 -11.32 -7.50
N PRO A 243 -14.77 -12.37 -7.34
CA PRO A 243 -14.82 -13.60 -8.13
C PRO A 243 -15.78 -13.56 -9.33
N ASN A 244 -16.56 -12.49 -9.49
CA ASN A 244 -17.69 -12.45 -10.44
C ASN A 244 -17.25 -12.12 -11.88
N GLU A 245 -16.30 -11.20 -12.07
CA GLU A 245 -15.78 -10.80 -13.38
C GLU A 245 -14.49 -11.57 -13.70
N ILE A 246 -14.61 -12.89 -13.88
CA ILE A 246 -13.45 -13.76 -14.02
C ILE A 246 -12.57 -13.44 -15.24
N GLU A 247 -13.15 -12.88 -16.31
CA GLU A 247 -12.43 -12.56 -17.54
C GLU A 247 -11.41 -11.44 -17.34
N THR A 248 -11.79 -10.34 -16.68
CA THR A 248 -10.86 -9.24 -16.35
C THR A 248 -9.79 -9.74 -15.41
N PHE A 249 -10.18 -10.50 -14.37
CA PHE A 249 -9.23 -11.12 -13.44
C PHE A 249 -8.19 -11.98 -14.16
N GLN A 250 -8.60 -12.91 -15.02
CA GLN A 250 -7.69 -13.79 -15.75
C GLN A 250 -6.78 -13.06 -16.75
N LYS A 251 -7.27 -11.96 -17.34
CA LYS A 251 -6.49 -11.15 -18.29
C LYS A 251 -5.38 -10.34 -17.64
N PHE A 252 -5.57 -9.90 -16.40
CA PHE A 252 -4.71 -8.91 -15.74
C PHE A 252 -3.95 -9.44 -14.52
N TRP A 253 -4.49 -10.43 -13.80
CA TRP A 253 -3.78 -11.08 -12.69
C TRP A 253 -2.73 -12.07 -13.25
N PRO A 254 -1.48 -12.08 -12.75
CA PRO A 254 -1.00 -11.44 -11.51
C PRO A 254 -0.42 -10.01 -11.65
N ALA A 255 -0.51 -9.25 -10.55
CA ALA A 255 -0.11 -7.83 -10.50
C ALA A 255 1.35 -7.60 -10.09
N VAL A 256 1.92 -6.48 -10.54
CA VAL A 256 3.04 -5.82 -9.86
C VAL A 256 2.50 -4.96 -8.71
N GLN A 257 3.06 -5.06 -7.52
CA GLN A 257 2.58 -4.35 -6.34
C GLN A 257 3.65 -3.39 -5.83
N VAL A 258 3.32 -2.12 -5.67
CA VAL A 258 4.18 -1.11 -5.05
C VAL A 258 3.72 -0.91 -3.61
N ALA A 259 4.66 -0.92 -2.67
CA ALA A 259 4.36 -0.76 -1.25
C ALA A 259 5.53 -0.14 -0.47
N GLY A 260 5.22 0.56 0.61
CA GLY A 260 6.21 0.92 1.63
C GLY A 260 6.81 -0.28 2.36
N LYS A 261 8.02 -0.13 2.92
CA LYS A 261 8.74 -1.18 3.66
C LYS A 261 8.02 -1.73 4.90
N ASP A 262 7.08 -0.98 5.47
CA ASP A 262 6.19 -1.45 6.55
C ASP A 262 5.23 -2.56 6.11
N ASN A 263 4.99 -2.70 4.81
CA ASN A 263 4.09 -3.68 4.22
C ASN A 263 4.84 -4.89 3.63
N LEU A 264 6.16 -4.99 3.80
CA LEU A 264 6.97 -6.08 3.23
C LEU A 264 6.43 -7.47 3.60
N ARG A 265 6.13 -7.71 4.87
CA ARG A 265 5.67 -9.05 5.34
C ARG A 265 4.27 -9.37 4.81
N GLN A 266 3.40 -8.37 4.80
CA GLN A 266 2.02 -8.46 4.36
C GLN A 266 1.97 -8.79 2.88
N GLN A 267 2.73 -8.08 2.04
CA GLN A 267 2.76 -8.30 0.60
C GLN A 267 3.52 -9.56 0.21
N ALA A 268 4.74 -9.75 0.72
CA ALA A 268 5.67 -10.76 0.20
C ALA A 268 5.56 -12.13 0.86
N ALA A 269 4.86 -12.26 1.99
CA ALA A 269 4.65 -13.55 2.65
C ALA A 269 3.19 -13.82 2.99
N MET A 270 2.52 -12.97 3.78
CA MET A 270 1.14 -13.25 4.24
C MET A 270 0.17 -13.35 3.06
N TRP A 271 0.14 -12.35 2.20
CA TRP A 271 -0.71 -12.34 1.01
C TRP A 271 -0.41 -13.51 0.08
N GLN A 272 0.87 -13.87 -0.06
CA GLN A 272 1.28 -14.96 -0.93
C GLN A 272 0.83 -16.33 -0.41
N ALA A 273 0.90 -16.56 0.90
CA ALA A 273 0.36 -17.76 1.53
C ALA A 273 -1.17 -17.80 1.43
N MET A 274 -1.84 -16.66 1.64
CA MET A 274 -3.28 -16.53 1.47
C MET A 274 -3.72 -16.87 0.04
N LEU A 275 -3.03 -16.36 -0.98
CA LEU A 275 -3.29 -16.69 -2.39
C LEU A 275 -3.12 -18.18 -2.67
N MET A 276 -2.04 -18.80 -2.18
CA MET A 276 -1.82 -20.25 -2.29
C MET A 276 -2.96 -21.04 -1.64
N SER A 277 -3.42 -20.61 -0.46
CA SER A 277 -4.57 -21.18 0.23
C SER A 277 -5.87 -21.00 -0.54
N ALA A 278 -6.09 -19.87 -1.21
CA ALA A 278 -7.28 -19.66 -2.04
C ALA A 278 -7.20 -20.38 -3.41
N GLY A 279 -6.08 -21.04 -3.73
CA GLY A 279 -5.84 -21.66 -5.03
C GLY A 279 -5.64 -20.66 -6.16
N LEU A 280 -5.11 -19.48 -5.87
CA LEU A 280 -4.86 -18.39 -6.81
C LEU A 280 -3.37 -18.22 -7.05
N ALA A 281 -3.00 -17.72 -8.24
CA ALA A 281 -1.61 -17.43 -8.56
C ALA A 281 -1.05 -16.34 -7.63
N ASN A 282 0.22 -16.48 -7.24
CA ASN A 282 0.95 -15.45 -6.50
C ASN A 282 1.09 -14.15 -7.31
N SER A 283 1.41 -13.05 -6.63
CA SER A 283 1.69 -11.76 -7.29
C SER A 283 2.80 -11.91 -8.33
N LYS A 284 2.86 -11.01 -9.31
CA LYS A 284 3.90 -11.04 -10.34
C LYS A 284 5.22 -10.57 -9.76
N GLN A 285 5.20 -9.46 -9.02
CA GLN A 285 6.39 -8.87 -8.41
C GLN A 285 5.99 -7.85 -7.35
N ILE A 286 6.85 -7.61 -6.37
CA ILE A 286 6.62 -6.68 -5.27
C ILE A 286 7.77 -5.69 -5.20
N LEU A 287 7.46 -4.41 -5.32
CA LEU A 287 8.40 -3.30 -5.30
C LEU A 287 8.24 -2.57 -3.96
N ILE A 288 9.31 -2.56 -3.16
CA ILE A 288 9.30 -2.08 -1.79
C ILE A 288 10.13 -0.80 -1.66
N ASN A 289 9.47 0.30 -1.35
CA ASN A 289 10.11 1.60 -1.15
C ASN A 289 10.41 1.91 0.33
N GLY A 290 11.31 2.87 0.57
CA GLY A 290 11.64 3.37 1.91
C GLY A 290 10.60 4.35 2.46
N PHE A 291 10.84 4.86 3.66
CA PHE A 291 10.00 5.90 4.25
C PHE A 291 10.46 7.29 3.86
N ILE A 292 9.52 8.24 3.92
CA ILE A 292 9.81 9.67 3.82
C ILE A 292 9.61 10.33 5.19
N GLY A 293 10.68 10.97 5.68
CA GLY A 293 10.70 11.84 6.86
C GLY A 293 10.70 13.32 6.46
N VAL A 294 10.42 14.19 7.44
CA VAL A 294 10.48 15.64 7.28
C VAL A 294 11.34 16.24 8.40
N ASP A 295 12.38 16.99 8.01
CA ASP A 295 13.33 17.66 8.92
C ASP A 295 13.95 16.72 9.97
N GLY A 296 14.38 15.54 9.54
CA GLY A 296 15.00 14.50 10.35
C GLY A 296 14.02 13.74 11.26
N GLN A 297 12.72 14.00 11.13
CA GLN A 297 11.68 13.43 11.99
C GLN A 297 10.65 12.64 11.19
N LYS A 298 10.07 11.61 11.82
CA LYS A 298 8.90 10.93 11.26
C LYS A 298 7.73 11.92 11.20
N MET A 299 7.01 11.94 10.08
CA MET A 299 5.80 12.75 9.96
C MET A 299 4.76 12.35 11.01
N SER A 300 4.23 13.33 11.74
CA SER A 300 3.10 13.12 12.64
C SER A 300 2.26 14.37 12.78
N LYS A 301 0.94 14.17 12.96
CA LYS A 301 0.01 15.28 13.20
C LYS A 301 0.37 16.08 14.45
N SER A 302 0.84 15.42 15.50
CA SER A 302 1.23 16.05 16.77
C SER A 302 2.44 16.97 16.65
N LEU A 303 3.39 16.65 15.75
CA LEU A 303 4.56 17.48 15.50
C LEU A 303 4.30 18.61 14.50
N GLY A 304 3.16 18.60 13.81
CA GLY A 304 2.80 19.62 12.81
C GLY A 304 3.69 19.61 11.56
N ASN A 305 4.55 18.60 11.38
CA ASN A 305 5.53 18.50 10.29
C ASN A 305 5.00 17.75 9.05
N VAL A 306 3.68 17.53 8.95
CA VAL A 306 3.07 16.80 7.85
C VAL A 306 2.97 17.70 6.62
N ILE A 307 3.68 17.36 5.56
CA ILE A 307 3.54 18.02 4.25
C ILE A 307 2.41 17.34 3.48
N LYS A 308 1.47 18.13 2.96
CA LYS A 308 0.36 17.63 2.14
C LYS A 308 0.67 17.74 0.65
N PRO A 309 0.20 16.81 -0.18
CA PRO A 309 0.39 16.88 -1.64
C PRO A 309 -0.18 18.18 -2.24
N LYS A 310 -1.34 18.63 -1.76
CA LYS A 310 -1.97 19.89 -2.18
C LYS A 310 -1.05 21.11 -1.98
N GLU A 311 -0.35 21.17 -0.85
CA GLU A 311 0.55 22.29 -0.51
C GLU A 311 1.75 22.33 -1.47
N MET A 312 2.27 21.16 -1.88
CA MET A 312 3.32 21.08 -2.90
C MET A 312 2.81 21.56 -4.26
N VAL A 313 1.62 21.12 -4.67
CA VAL A 313 1.03 21.47 -5.98
C VAL A 313 0.72 22.96 -6.06
N GLU A 314 0.18 23.56 -4.99
CA GLU A 314 -0.05 25.01 -4.90
C GLU A 314 1.25 25.81 -5.03
N ARG A 315 2.36 25.26 -4.53
CA ARG A 315 3.67 25.95 -4.50
C ARG A 315 4.48 25.78 -5.78
N TYR A 316 4.52 24.58 -6.35
CA TYR A 316 5.42 24.23 -7.46
C TYR A 316 4.69 23.84 -8.76
N GLY A 317 3.38 23.62 -8.71
CA GLY A 317 2.63 22.96 -9.78
C GLY A 317 2.77 21.43 -9.73
N VAL A 318 1.92 20.74 -10.49
CA VAL A 318 1.78 19.27 -10.42
C VAL A 318 3.03 18.53 -10.89
N ASP A 319 3.58 18.89 -12.05
CA ASP A 319 4.72 18.18 -12.64
C ASP A 319 5.99 18.35 -11.79
N ALA A 320 6.22 19.56 -11.29
CA ALA A 320 7.34 19.83 -10.41
C ALA A 320 7.21 19.11 -9.07
N SER A 321 6.01 19.05 -8.49
CA SER A 321 5.77 18.31 -7.25
C SER A 321 6.10 16.83 -7.40
N ARG A 322 5.65 16.21 -8.50
CA ARG A 322 5.96 14.82 -8.84
C ARG A 322 7.46 14.61 -9.04
N TYR A 323 8.09 15.48 -9.85
CA TYR A 323 9.53 15.41 -10.10
C TYR A 323 10.33 15.51 -8.81
N LEU A 324 10.00 16.45 -7.93
CA LEU A 324 10.73 16.68 -6.68
C LEU A 324 10.65 15.50 -5.72
N LEU A 325 9.47 14.86 -5.60
CA LEU A 325 9.30 13.68 -4.74
C LEU A 325 10.16 12.51 -5.22
N ILE A 326 10.23 12.30 -6.54
CA ILE A 326 11.04 11.22 -7.13
C ILE A 326 12.53 11.58 -7.13
N LYS A 327 12.88 12.83 -7.43
CA LYS A 327 14.27 13.26 -7.57
C LYS A 327 15.04 13.31 -6.25
N LEU A 328 14.36 13.66 -5.16
CA LEU A 328 14.96 13.74 -3.83
C LEU A 328 15.06 12.37 -3.15
N GLY A 329 14.29 11.39 -3.62
CA GLY A 329 14.33 10.02 -3.13
C GLY A 329 15.27 9.15 -3.97
N VAL A 330 15.83 8.14 -3.31
CA VAL A 330 16.34 6.95 -4.00
C VAL A 330 15.34 5.85 -3.73
N PHE A 331 14.80 5.24 -4.78
CA PHE A 331 13.86 4.12 -4.60
C PHE A 331 14.48 3.08 -3.65
N SER A 332 13.71 2.68 -2.64
CA SER A 332 14.04 1.75 -1.54
C SER A 332 14.78 2.28 -0.30
N GLU A 333 15.32 3.50 -0.36
CA GLU A 333 16.00 4.13 0.78
C GLU A 333 15.05 5.04 1.55
N ASP A 334 15.33 5.21 2.85
CA ASP A 334 14.63 6.22 3.62
C ASP A 334 15.13 7.60 3.18
N MET A 335 14.20 8.50 2.89
CA MET A 335 14.50 9.86 2.47
C MET A 335 14.04 10.86 3.52
N ASP A 336 14.79 11.94 3.64
CA ASP A 336 14.43 13.08 4.49
C ASP A 336 14.29 14.33 3.64
N VAL A 337 13.11 14.95 3.70
CA VAL A 337 12.79 16.15 2.93
C VAL A 337 12.52 17.35 3.82
N SER A 338 12.55 18.54 3.23
CA SER A 338 12.12 19.77 3.86
C SER A 338 11.68 20.74 2.77
N TRP A 339 10.90 21.76 3.14
CA TRP A 339 10.53 22.83 2.19
C TRP A 339 11.77 23.49 1.57
N GLN A 340 12.83 23.69 2.36
CA GLN A 340 14.09 24.25 1.87
C GLN A 340 14.77 23.34 0.83
N LYS A 341 14.79 22.01 1.06
CA LYS A 341 15.32 21.03 0.10
C LYS A 341 14.49 21.03 -1.20
N PHE A 342 13.16 21.12 -1.09
CA PHE A 342 12.28 21.24 -2.25
C PHE A 342 12.53 22.54 -3.03
N ASP A 343 12.61 23.70 -2.37
CA ASP A 343 12.88 24.99 -3.00
C ASP A 343 14.22 25.01 -3.73
N THR A 344 15.26 24.49 -3.08
CA THR A 344 16.60 24.45 -3.65
C THR A 344 16.63 23.54 -4.88
N SER A 345 16.00 22.37 -4.81
CA SER A 345 15.94 21.41 -5.91
C SER A 345 15.09 21.93 -7.08
N TYR A 346 13.96 22.58 -6.80
CA TYR A 346 13.12 23.22 -7.80
C TYR A 346 13.91 24.27 -8.58
N ASN A 347 14.58 25.18 -7.85
CA ASN A 347 15.37 26.23 -8.47
C ASN A 347 16.55 25.67 -9.26
N ALA A 348 17.27 24.68 -8.71
CA ALA A 348 18.46 24.12 -9.35
C ALA A 348 18.12 23.33 -10.63
N PHE A 349 17.22 22.35 -10.53
CA PHE A 349 16.99 21.39 -11.62
C PHE A 349 15.91 21.83 -12.60
N LEU A 350 14.84 22.47 -12.11
CA LEU A 350 13.70 22.82 -12.95
C LEU A 350 13.82 24.25 -13.46
N ALA A 351 13.87 25.27 -12.60
CA ALA A 351 13.90 26.66 -13.06
C ALA A 351 15.21 27.00 -13.78
N ASN A 352 16.35 26.79 -13.10
CA ASN A 352 17.66 27.16 -13.64
C ASN A 352 18.26 26.14 -14.59
N GLY A 353 17.99 24.85 -14.36
CA GLY A 353 18.42 23.77 -15.24
C GLY A 353 17.59 23.75 -16.52
N LEU A 354 16.43 23.11 -16.46
CA LEU A 354 15.60 22.86 -17.63
C LEU A 354 14.95 24.15 -18.20
N GLY A 355 14.37 24.98 -17.34
CA GLY A 355 13.63 26.18 -17.74
C GLY A 355 14.48 27.21 -18.47
N ASN A 356 15.63 27.59 -17.88
CA ASN A 356 16.55 28.52 -18.53
C ASN A 356 17.16 27.94 -19.81
N LEU A 357 17.48 26.64 -19.84
CA LEU A 357 17.98 25.99 -21.05
C LEU A 357 16.94 26.07 -22.18
N CYS A 358 15.70 25.65 -21.92
CA CYS A 358 14.60 25.71 -22.88
C CYS A 358 14.34 27.15 -23.36
N SER A 359 14.32 28.12 -22.45
CA SER A 359 14.14 29.54 -22.81
C SER A 359 15.24 30.07 -23.73
N ARG A 360 16.50 29.74 -23.44
CA ARG A 360 17.65 30.14 -24.28
C ARG A 360 17.61 29.48 -25.65
N LEU A 361 17.35 28.16 -25.70
CA LEU A 361 17.22 27.42 -26.95
C LEU A 361 16.07 27.95 -27.81
N ALA A 362 14.91 28.21 -27.21
CA ALA A 362 13.76 28.78 -27.92
C ALA A 362 14.07 30.16 -28.49
N LYS A 363 14.75 31.03 -27.72
CA LYS A 363 15.18 32.35 -28.21
C LYS A 363 16.15 32.25 -29.38
N MET A 364 17.13 31.35 -29.31
CA MET A 364 18.07 31.12 -30.40
C MET A 364 17.38 30.57 -31.65
N ALA A 365 16.54 29.54 -31.49
CA ALA A 365 15.78 28.94 -32.59
C ALA A 365 14.90 29.99 -33.29
N ASN A 366 14.18 30.81 -32.53
CA ASN A 366 13.37 31.90 -33.08
C ASN A 366 14.22 32.95 -33.81
N SER A 367 15.36 33.35 -33.24
CA SER A 367 16.25 34.33 -33.89
C SER A 367 16.88 33.84 -35.21
N GLN A 368 17.04 32.52 -35.35
CA GLN A 368 17.63 31.88 -36.52
C GLN A 368 16.57 31.24 -37.45
N ASN A 369 15.28 31.44 -37.16
CA ASN A 369 14.16 30.78 -37.86
C ASN A 369 14.33 29.25 -38.00
N ILE A 370 14.89 28.60 -36.98
CA ILE A 370 15.07 27.15 -36.95
C ILE A 370 13.75 26.50 -36.51
N SER A 371 13.21 25.63 -37.37
CA SER A 371 12.12 24.72 -37.04
C SER A 371 12.66 23.30 -36.91
N ILE A 372 12.43 22.68 -35.75
CA ILE A 372 12.84 21.30 -35.49
C ILE A 372 11.57 20.46 -35.29
N ASN A 373 11.40 19.44 -36.12
CA ASN A 373 10.42 18.40 -35.89
C ASN A 373 11.16 17.18 -35.30
N TYR A 374 11.22 17.12 -33.97
CA TYR A 374 11.86 16.03 -33.25
C TYR A 374 10.86 15.41 -32.28
N GLN A 375 10.72 14.08 -32.37
CA GLN A 375 9.93 13.31 -31.43
C GLN A 375 10.88 12.75 -30.37
N ALA A 376 10.71 13.19 -29.12
CA ALA A 376 11.53 12.71 -28.02
C ALA A 376 11.38 11.19 -27.87
N GLN A 377 12.52 10.51 -27.74
CA GLN A 377 12.58 9.09 -27.46
C GLN A 377 13.28 8.84 -26.13
N VAL A 378 12.77 7.85 -25.40
CA VAL A 378 13.38 7.36 -24.17
C VAL A 378 14.60 6.51 -24.53
N SER A 379 15.72 6.69 -23.81
CA SER A 379 16.95 5.95 -24.09
C SER A 379 16.78 4.44 -23.86
N GLU A 380 17.53 3.63 -24.62
CA GLU A 380 17.53 2.17 -24.43
C GLU A 380 18.01 1.76 -23.04
N GLU A 381 18.92 2.53 -22.45
CA GLU A 381 19.38 2.34 -21.09
C GLU A 381 18.25 2.53 -20.06
N PHE A 382 17.49 3.62 -20.17
CA PHE A 382 16.33 3.84 -19.30
C PHE A 382 15.28 2.73 -19.48
N LYS A 383 15.00 2.33 -20.73
CA LYS A 383 14.09 1.20 -21.00
C LYS A 383 14.58 -0.08 -20.34
N LYS A 384 15.88 -0.36 -20.38
CA LYS A 384 16.47 -1.52 -19.71
C LYS A 384 16.24 -1.48 -18.19
N TYR A 385 16.46 -0.35 -17.53
CA TYR A 385 16.22 -0.23 -16.10
C TYR A 385 14.74 -0.35 -15.75
N MET A 386 13.86 0.34 -16.49
CA MET A 386 12.41 0.28 -16.26
C MET A 386 11.80 -1.11 -16.53
N ASN A 387 12.22 -1.80 -17.59
CA ASN A 387 11.75 -3.15 -17.91
C ASN A 387 12.10 -4.17 -16.82
N ASN A 388 13.18 -3.93 -16.09
CA ASN A 388 13.60 -4.77 -14.98
C ASN A 388 13.12 -4.23 -13.62
N TYR A 389 12.48 -3.06 -13.55
CA TYR A 389 12.20 -2.35 -12.30
C TYR A 389 13.45 -2.08 -11.45
N ASP A 390 14.57 -1.76 -12.10
CA ASP A 390 15.77 -1.23 -11.45
C ASP A 390 15.61 0.28 -11.22
N LEU A 391 14.59 0.66 -10.45
CA LEU A 391 14.09 2.05 -10.31
C LEU A 391 15.09 3.02 -9.66
N THR A 392 16.11 2.51 -8.98
CA THR A 392 17.21 3.34 -8.46
C THR A 392 18.13 3.85 -9.57
N GLN A 393 18.19 3.14 -10.71
CA GLN A 393 19.06 3.47 -11.85
C GLN A 393 18.30 4.15 -12.99
N ALA A 394 17.01 3.86 -13.15
CA ALA A 394 16.11 4.52 -14.09
C ALA A 394 15.90 5.99 -13.71
#